data_AF-A0A7Z6TD53-F1
#
_entry.id   AF-A0A7Z6TD53-F1
#
_cell.length_a   1.000
_cell.length_b   1.000
_cell.length_c   1.000
_cell.angle_alpha   90.00
_cell.angle_beta   90.00
_cell.angle_gamma   90.00
#
_symmetry.space_group_name_H-M   'P 1'
#
loop_
_entity.id
_entity.type
_entity.pdbx_description
1 polymer ?
#
loop_
_entity_poly.entity_id
_entity_poly.type
_entity_poly.pdbx_seq_one_letter_code
_entity_poly.pdbx_strand_id
1 'polypeptide(L)'
;MAGLVAALGADRVLGVDTGAMDEPAAAVAAMADELTGSELRDRLRIRSDQVGSGYSRITESAAEALRLAARTEGIALDPVYTARAMAGLLAAVEDGTITPGQTTVFWHTGGLPGLFGHAEAVNHFDAALQRFPA
;
A
#
# COMPACT_ATOMS: atom_id res chain seq x y z
N MET A 1 -7.30 7.14 4.06
CA MET A 1 -8.25 6.02 4.25
C MET A 1 -9.64 6.51 4.69
N ALA A 2 -9.76 7.26 5.79
CA ALA A 2 -11.06 7.64 6.38
C ALA A 2 -12.11 8.17 5.39
N GLY A 3 -11.76 9.12 4.51
CA GLY A 3 -12.71 9.62 3.49
C GLY A 3 -13.20 8.56 2.50
N LEU A 4 -12.35 7.59 2.11
CA LEU A 4 -12.77 6.47 1.27
C LEU A 4 -13.72 5.53 2.02
N VAL A 5 -13.43 5.27 3.31
CA VAL A 5 -14.32 4.46 4.17
C VAL A 5 -15.67 5.15 4.32
N ALA A 6 -15.69 6.47 4.54
CA ALA A 6 -16.92 7.24 4.67
C ALA A 6 -17.75 7.22 3.36
N ALA A 7 -17.09 7.30 2.20
CA ALA A 7 -17.77 7.33 0.90
C ALA A 7 -18.20 5.95 0.36
N LEU A 8 -17.41 4.90 0.61
CA LEU A 8 -17.58 3.59 -0.03
C LEU A 8 -17.97 2.47 0.97
N GLY A 9 -17.86 2.73 2.27
CA GLY A 9 -18.03 1.76 3.33
C GLY A 9 -16.74 1.00 3.67
N ALA A 10 -16.59 0.63 4.95
CA ALA A 10 -15.40 -0.07 5.47
C ALA A 10 -15.13 -1.41 4.76
N ASP A 11 -16.19 -2.11 4.35
CA ASP A 11 -16.08 -3.41 3.67
C ASP A 11 -15.45 -3.29 2.26
N ARG A 12 -15.44 -2.10 1.65
CA ARG A 12 -14.90 -1.83 0.31
C ARG A 12 -13.48 -1.27 0.30
N VAL A 13 -12.92 -0.92 1.47
CA VAL A 13 -11.61 -0.26 1.56
C VAL A 13 -10.65 -1.12 2.36
N LEU A 14 -9.59 -1.58 1.70
CA LEU A 14 -8.47 -2.25 2.35
C LEU A 14 -7.33 -1.24 2.54
N GLY A 15 -7.01 -0.93 3.78
CA GLY A 15 -5.83 -0.14 4.14
C GLY A 15 -4.60 -1.01 4.31
N VAL A 16 -3.42 -0.43 4.07
CA VAL A 16 -2.12 -1.03 4.39
C VAL A 16 -1.37 -0.07 5.30
N ASP A 17 -0.97 -0.57 6.46
CA ASP A 17 -0.16 0.17 7.41
C ASP A 17 1.29 0.28 6.93
N THR A 18 1.86 1.46 7.12
CA THR A 18 3.25 1.78 6.78
C THR A 18 4.16 1.85 8.01
N GLY A 19 3.59 1.72 9.21
CA GLY A 19 4.30 1.80 10.48
C GLY A 19 4.53 3.22 10.98
N ALA A 20 3.92 4.23 10.35
CA ALA A 20 4.08 5.64 10.72
C ALA A 20 3.39 6.02 12.03
N MET A 21 2.44 5.21 12.49
CA MET A 21 1.61 5.45 13.66
C MET A 21 1.52 4.16 14.49
N ASP A 22 1.44 4.30 15.81
CA ASP A 22 1.29 3.15 16.72
C ASP A 22 -0.09 2.49 16.59
N GLU A 23 -1.16 3.30 16.44
CA GLU A 23 -2.54 2.84 16.32
C GLU A 23 -3.24 3.39 15.06
N PRO A 24 -2.88 2.91 13.85
CA PRO A 24 -3.46 3.42 12.61
C PRO A 24 -4.98 3.22 12.51
N ALA A 25 -5.50 2.11 13.04
CA ALA A 25 -6.94 1.85 13.07
C ALA A 25 -7.70 2.86 13.94
N ALA A 26 -7.14 3.26 15.09
CA ALA A 26 -7.73 4.26 15.96
C ALA A 26 -7.83 5.62 15.26
N ALA A 27 -6.74 6.04 14.62
CA ALA A 27 -6.67 7.31 13.92
C ALA A 27 -7.65 7.37 12.74
N VAL A 28 -7.73 6.29 11.95
CA VAL A 28 -8.67 6.20 10.83
C VAL A 28 -10.12 6.17 11.33
N ALA A 29 -10.41 5.42 12.40
CA ALA A 29 -11.75 5.35 13.00
C ALA A 29 -12.20 6.73 13.46
N ALA A 30 -11.40 7.44 14.27
CA ALA A 30 -11.76 8.77 14.76
C ALA A 30 -12.17 9.73 13.63
N MET A 31 -11.43 9.75 12.52
CA MET A 31 -11.77 10.56 11.35
C MET A 31 -13.00 10.04 10.58
N ALA A 32 -13.16 8.72 10.43
CA ALA A 32 -14.28 8.13 9.68
C ALA A 32 -15.60 8.22 10.47
N ASP A 33 -15.55 8.07 11.79
CA ASP A 33 -16.69 8.14 12.69
C ASP A 33 -17.25 9.57 12.71
N GLU A 34 -16.38 10.59 12.70
CA GLU A 34 -16.79 12.00 12.53
C GLU A 34 -17.51 12.23 11.19
N LEU A 35 -17.02 11.63 10.11
CA LEU A 35 -17.60 11.79 8.77
C LEU A 35 -18.92 11.03 8.56
N THR A 36 -19.15 9.96 9.33
CA THR A 36 -20.26 9.01 9.10
C THR A 36 -21.29 8.95 10.24
N GLY A 37 -20.96 9.43 11.44
CA GLY A 37 -21.77 9.29 12.65
C GLY A 37 -21.92 7.85 13.14
N SER A 38 -20.98 6.96 12.80
CA SER A 38 -21.00 5.52 13.15
C SER A 38 -19.67 5.10 13.77
N GLU A 39 -19.69 4.15 14.71
CA GLU A 39 -18.47 3.54 15.26
C GLU A 39 -17.92 2.49 14.28
N LEU A 40 -16.78 2.77 13.65
CA LEU A 40 -16.23 1.94 12.58
C LEU A 40 -14.95 1.18 12.94
N ARG A 41 -14.36 1.40 14.11
CA ARG A 41 -13.05 0.83 14.52
C ARG A 41 -12.92 -0.66 14.20
N ASP A 42 -13.88 -1.47 14.64
CA ASP A 42 -13.84 -2.93 14.48
C ASP A 42 -14.24 -3.42 13.08
N ARG A 43 -14.69 -2.50 12.21
CA ARG A 43 -15.05 -2.77 10.81
C ARG A 43 -13.93 -2.42 9.84
N LEU A 44 -12.91 -1.68 10.28
CA LEU A 44 -11.81 -1.27 9.41
C LEU A 44 -10.97 -2.47 9.00
N ARG A 45 -10.72 -2.59 7.70
CA ARG A 45 -9.83 -3.59 7.13
C ARG A 45 -8.46 -2.96 6.92
N ILE A 46 -7.51 -3.21 7.82
CA ILE A 46 -6.14 -2.68 7.73
C ILE A 46 -5.13 -3.82 7.87
N ARG A 47 -4.27 -3.96 6.87
CA ARG A 47 -3.13 -4.89 6.88
C ARG A 47 -1.94 -4.26 7.60
N SER A 48 -1.42 -4.92 8.63
CA SER A 48 -0.22 -4.50 9.37
C SER A 48 1.01 -5.38 9.12
N ASP A 49 0.85 -6.41 8.30
CA ASP A 49 1.89 -7.40 7.98
C ASP A 49 2.96 -6.89 7.00
N GLN A 50 2.79 -5.69 6.45
CA GLN A 50 3.75 -5.04 5.56
C GLN A 50 4.63 -4.00 6.28
N VAL A 51 4.53 -3.89 7.62
CA VAL A 51 5.27 -2.91 8.41
C VAL A 51 6.77 -3.27 8.53
N GLY A 52 7.11 -4.55 8.61
CA GLY A 52 8.49 -5.02 8.70
C GLY A 52 9.27 -4.36 9.85
N SER A 53 10.47 -3.85 9.56
CA SER A 53 11.35 -3.18 10.53
C SER A 53 10.93 -1.75 10.92
N GLY A 54 9.69 -1.36 10.62
CA GLY A 54 9.14 -0.04 10.94
C GLY A 54 9.18 0.94 9.78
N TYR A 55 8.74 2.17 10.07
CA TYR A 55 8.53 3.24 9.10
C TYR A 55 9.79 3.69 8.37
N SER A 56 9.63 4.15 7.13
CA SER A 56 10.71 4.62 6.23
C SER A 56 11.81 3.60 5.91
N ARG A 57 11.61 2.32 6.24
CA ARG A 57 12.49 1.22 5.84
C ARG A 57 11.93 0.52 4.61
N ILE A 58 12.80 0.14 3.68
CA ILE A 58 12.40 -0.69 2.54
C ILE A 58 12.32 -2.13 3.05
N THR A 59 11.14 -2.73 2.98
CA THR A 59 10.97 -4.16 3.26
C THR A 59 11.28 -4.96 1.99
N GLU A 60 11.61 -6.25 2.15
CA GLU A 60 11.79 -7.13 1.00
C GLU A 60 10.52 -7.20 0.13
N SER A 61 9.34 -7.27 0.76
CA SER A 61 8.05 -7.26 0.06
C SER A 61 7.80 -5.95 -0.71
N ALA A 62 8.18 -4.79 -0.14
CA ALA A 62 8.07 -3.50 -0.83
C ALA A 62 9.05 -3.41 -2.01
N ALA A 63 10.27 -3.94 -1.86
CA ALA A 63 11.25 -3.98 -2.94
C ALA A 63 10.78 -4.90 -4.09
N GLU A 64 10.17 -6.05 -3.78
CA GLU A 64 9.54 -6.93 -4.77
C GLU A 64 8.37 -6.25 -5.48
N ALA A 65 7.47 -5.62 -4.73
CA ALA A 65 6.33 -4.88 -5.27
C ALA A 65 6.76 -3.75 -6.22
N LEU A 66 7.82 -3.01 -5.85
CA LEU A 66 8.41 -1.97 -6.70
C LEU A 66 8.93 -2.56 -8.01
N ARG A 67 9.70 -3.65 -7.95
CA ARG A 67 10.21 -4.32 -9.16
C ARG A 67 9.09 -4.87 -10.04
N LEU A 68 8.05 -5.44 -9.43
CA LEU A 68 6.91 -5.99 -10.16
C LEU A 68 6.19 -4.88 -10.92
N ALA A 69 5.75 -3.82 -10.23
CA ALA A 69 5.03 -2.71 -10.84
C ALA A 69 5.83 -2.01 -11.94
N ALA A 70 7.14 -1.84 -11.73
CA ALA A 70 8.05 -1.30 -12.73
C ALA A 70 8.12 -2.18 -13.99
N ARG A 71 8.21 -3.51 -13.81
CA ARG A 71 8.40 -4.46 -14.90
C ARG A 71 7.14 -4.79 -15.68
N THR A 72 5.97 -4.77 -15.03
CA THR A 72 4.72 -5.18 -15.71
C THR A 72 3.97 -3.98 -16.24
N GLU A 73 3.94 -2.87 -15.50
CA GLU A 73 3.11 -1.70 -15.83
C GLU A 73 3.91 -0.43 -16.12
N GLY A 74 5.24 -0.43 -15.92
CA GLY A 74 6.07 0.78 -16.02
C GLY A 74 5.77 1.80 -14.94
N ILE A 75 5.18 1.39 -13.82
CA ILE A 75 4.78 2.28 -12.72
C ILE A 75 5.89 2.34 -11.67
N ALA A 76 6.32 3.56 -11.35
CA ALA A 76 7.26 3.82 -10.26
C ALA A 76 6.53 4.00 -8.94
N LEU A 77 6.88 3.18 -7.95
CA LEU A 77 6.34 3.26 -6.59
C LEU A 77 7.38 3.87 -5.65
N ASP A 78 6.93 4.71 -4.73
CA ASP A 78 7.76 5.15 -3.61
C ASP A 78 7.96 4.01 -2.60
N PRO A 79 9.14 3.89 -2.00
CA PRO A 79 9.46 2.74 -1.13
C PRO A 79 8.79 2.78 0.25
N VAL A 80 8.21 3.91 0.65
CA VAL A 80 7.65 4.12 2.00
C VAL A 80 6.16 3.83 2.03
N TYR A 81 5.40 4.30 1.05
CA TYR A 81 3.94 4.22 1.04
C TYR A 81 3.41 3.32 -0.08
N THR A 82 3.59 3.71 -1.34
CA THR A 82 2.92 3.06 -2.46
C THR A 82 3.49 1.67 -2.78
N ALA A 83 4.78 1.43 -2.53
CA ALA A 83 5.36 0.08 -2.60
C ALA A 83 4.79 -0.85 -1.51
N ARG A 84 4.55 -0.34 -0.29
CA ARG A 84 3.91 -1.13 0.77
C ARG A 84 2.44 -1.41 0.46
N ALA A 85 1.73 -0.41 -0.06
CA ALA A 85 0.35 -0.60 -0.51
C ALA A 85 0.26 -1.69 -1.59
N MET A 86 1.18 -1.68 -2.56
CA MET A 86 1.26 -2.73 -3.58
C MET A 86 1.63 -4.09 -2.96
N ALA A 87 2.60 -4.15 -2.04
CA ALA A 87 2.94 -5.39 -1.33
C ALA A 87 1.73 -5.97 -0.58
N GLY A 88 0.93 -5.12 0.08
CA GLY A 88 -0.30 -5.54 0.75
C GLY A 88 -1.39 -6.01 -0.21
N LEU A 89 -1.46 -5.44 -1.42
CA LEU A 89 -2.33 -5.94 -2.49
C LEU A 89 -1.88 -7.32 -2.97
N LEU A 90 -0.57 -7.52 -3.21
CA LEU A 90 -0.02 -8.81 -3.61
C LEU A 90 -0.29 -9.89 -2.55
N ALA A 91 -0.04 -9.58 -1.28
CA ALA A 91 -0.34 -10.47 -0.18
C ALA A 91 -1.85 -10.77 -0.08
N ALA A 92 -2.72 -9.81 -0.40
CA ALA A 92 -4.17 -10.01 -0.38
C ALA A 92 -4.66 -10.90 -1.52
N VAL A 93 -3.94 -10.93 -2.64
CA VAL A 93 -4.19 -11.90 -3.71
C VAL A 93 -3.68 -13.28 -3.31
N GLU A 94 -2.51 -13.35 -2.69
CA GLU A 94 -1.89 -14.62 -2.24
C GLU A 94 -2.72 -15.35 -1.17
N ASP A 95 -3.25 -14.60 -0.19
CA ASP A 95 -4.09 -15.18 0.88
C ASP A 95 -5.59 -15.31 0.50
N GLY A 96 -5.96 -14.90 -0.72
CA GLY A 96 -7.33 -15.01 -1.23
C GLY A 96 -8.31 -13.97 -0.70
N THR A 97 -7.87 -12.97 0.07
CA THR A 97 -8.69 -11.80 0.44
C THR A 97 -9.22 -11.07 -0.80
N ILE A 98 -8.43 -11.06 -1.87
CA ILE A 98 -8.79 -10.60 -3.21
C ILE A 98 -8.68 -11.80 -4.15
N THR A 99 -9.78 -12.10 -4.84
CA THR A 99 -9.89 -13.30 -5.70
C THR A 99 -9.93 -12.95 -7.18
N PRO A 100 -9.48 -13.87 -8.08
CA PRO A 100 -9.57 -13.66 -9.52
C PRO A 100 -10.99 -13.31 -9.98
N GLY A 101 -11.10 -12.32 -10.87
CA GLY A 101 -12.39 -11.82 -11.37
C GLY A 101 -13.02 -10.72 -10.52
N GLN A 102 -12.52 -10.45 -9.31
CA GLN A 102 -12.91 -9.25 -8.56
C GLN A 102 -12.24 -8.02 -9.14
N THR A 103 -13.04 -7.00 -9.47
CA THR A 103 -12.50 -5.69 -9.86
C THR A 103 -11.95 -4.98 -8.63
N THR A 104 -10.65 -4.79 -8.59
CA THR A 104 -9.92 -4.10 -7.52
C THR A 104 -9.32 -2.81 -8.06
N VAL A 105 -9.50 -1.71 -7.32
CA VAL A 105 -8.86 -0.42 -7.62
C VAL A 105 -7.64 -0.25 -6.71
N PHE A 106 -6.45 -0.22 -7.30
CA PHE A 106 -5.24 0.18 -6.58
C PHE A 106 -5.15 1.71 -6.53
N TRP A 107 -5.17 2.29 -5.33
CA TRP A 107 -5.08 3.74 -5.16
C TRP A 107 -3.62 4.17 -5.01
N HIS A 108 -3.00 4.55 -6.12
CA HIS A 108 -1.63 5.06 -6.15
C HIS A 108 -1.58 6.51 -5.62
N THR A 109 -1.28 6.70 -4.33
CA THR A 109 -1.27 8.03 -3.67
C THR A 109 -0.13 8.97 -4.12
N GLY A 110 0.86 8.48 -4.86
CA GLY A 110 1.98 9.27 -5.34
C GLY A 110 3.26 8.93 -4.59
N GLY A 111 4.03 9.94 -4.16
CA GLY A 111 5.27 9.74 -3.40
C GLY A 111 6.54 9.63 -4.23
N LEU A 112 6.46 9.74 -5.56
CA LEU A 112 7.60 9.59 -6.48
C LEU A 112 8.86 10.39 -6.08
N PRO A 113 8.80 11.65 -5.58
CA PRO A 113 9.99 12.34 -5.09
C PRO A 113 10.75 11.56 -4.00
N GLY A 114 10.03 10.79 -3.18
CA GLY A 114 10.61 9.91 -2.15
C GLY A 114 11.44 8.76 -2.71
N LEU A 115 11.20 8.31 -3.95
CA LEU A 115 12.03 7.32 -4.63
C LEU A 115 13.47 7.80 -4.74
N PHE A 116 13.67 9.05 -5.16
CA PHE A 116 15.00 9.64 -5.36
C PHE A 116 15.73 9.97 -4.04
N GLY A 117 15.00 9.98 -2.92
CA GLY A 117 15.60 10.08 -1.59
C GLY A 117 16.22 8.77 -1.09
N HIS A 118 16.01 7.65 -1.79
CA HIS A 118 16.45 6.31 -1.39
C HIS A 118 17.24 5.64 -2.50
N ALA A 119 18.58 5.66 -2.41
CA ALA A 119 19.46 5.05 -3.42
C ALA A 119 19.15 3.56 -3.66
N GLU A 120 18.82 2.82 -2.61
CA GLU A 120 18.43 1.41 -2.70
C GLU A 120 17.15 1.21 -3.55
N ALA A 121 16.15 2.07 -3.38
CA ALA A 121 14.91 2.00 -4.13
C ALA A 121 15.13 2.31 -5.62
N VAL A 122 15.96 3.32 -5.93
CA VAL A 122 16.36 3.65 -7.30
C VAL A 122 17.06 2.45 -7.95
N ASN A 123 17.99 1.80 -7.25
CA ASN A 123 18.70 0.63 -7.76
C ASN A 123 17.74 -0.54 -8.07
N HIS A 124 16.74 -0.77 -7.21
CA HIS A 124 15.72 -1.78 -7.48
C HIS A 124 14.86 -1.44 -8.69
N PHE A 125 14.50 -0.17 -8.88
CA PHE A 125 13.73 0.28 -10.04
C PHE A 125 14.52 0.14 -11.34
N ASP A 126 15.76 0.65 -11.36
CA ASP A 126 16.64 0.60 -12.52
C ASP A 126 16.96 -0.85 -12.94
N ALA A 127 17.30 -1.72 -11.98
CA ALA A 127 17.55 -3.14 -12.25
C ALA A 127 16.32 -3.86 -12.82
N ALA A 128 15.11 -3.41 -12.48
CA ALA A 128 13.88 -3.93 -13.05
C ALA A 128 13.74 -3.57 -14.54
N LEU A 129 14.13 -2.36 -14.94
CA LEU A 129 14.02 -1.85 -16.31
C LEU A 129 15.13 -2.35 -17.24
N GLN A 130 16.33 -2.64 -16.73
CA GLN A 130 17.47 -3.10 -17.56
C GLN A 130 17.32 -4.51 -18.14
N ARG A 131 16.26 -5.25 -17.79
CA ARG A 131 16.02 -6.63 -18.25
C ARG A 131 15.11 -6.74 -19.49
N PHE A 132 14.77 -5.63 -20.14
CA PHE A 132 14.14 -5.68 -21.46
C PHE A 132 15.24 -5.76 -22.53
N PRO A 133 15.37 -6.87 -23.29
CA PRO A 133 16.11 -6.81 -24.54
C PRO A 133 15.42 -5.79 -25.44
N ALA A 134 16.22 -4.92 -26.06
CA ALA A 134 15.78 -3.99 -27.09
C ALA A 134 15.18 -4.74 -28.30
#